data_AF-A0A4Q1IPR6-F1
#
_entry.id   AF-A0A4Q1IPR6-F1
#
_cell.length_a   1.000
_cell.length_b   1.000
_cell.length_c   1.000
_cell.angle_alpha   90.00
_cell.angle_beta   90.00
_cell.angle_gamma   90.00
#
_symmetry.space_group_name_H-M   'P 1'
#
loop_
_entity.id
_entity.type
_entity.pdbx_description
1 polymer ?
#
loop_
_entity_poly.entity_id
_entity_poly.type
_entity_poly.pdbx_seq_one_letter_code
_entity_poly.pdbx_strand_id
1 'polypeptide(L)'
;MKKIVYLLMVFTLVFTTACDPMEDIYDDLDSSPTKENDIIGNLEYTFTDEDYTTDIEDGGYFGFSYPNFSSTEQAKELIPDFLTGEYPVWGVTYEEDGKIKEASTAKMTFNIYAPKKTEKSLVIYTVTTADYDANPETEKYNNFDDMSQIYDFLDLKYPNPADRVLVSLTYKFFSGGVKTLNNGFLYINGEWEMVNGFTDDEYKTMGESYPNFSNEDEAEAKIPVFLLDKYKYTPKKAGDIESTMYKIYVGGGVTESYIMYFIFDGSTWSKYEGVIQETIQFGHNGKTWVPDNTIKHTLTSDDVAFISNALMDKYPGPADNVGYFGSFDRRSSSSNYWNDEMLLEAFNLLLDNKNPSAEEGQKYTLTYIIYNGATTNETKNVIKTSGVWVYQ
;
A
#
# COMPACT_ATOMS: atom_id res chain seq x y z
N MET A 1 74.77 64.37 0.06
CA MET A 1 73.93 63.15 0.13
C MET A 1 72.66 63.35 -0.70
N LYS A 2 72.60 62.68 -1.85
CA LYS A 2 71.45 62.06 -2.57
C LYS A 2 70.07 62.76 -2.47
N LYS A 3 69.59 63.45 -3.53
CA LYS A 3 68.85 62.98 -4.75
C LYS A 3 67.32 62.91 -4.50
N ILE A 4 66.50 63.84 -5.01
CA ILE A 4 65.96 64.03 -6.38
C ILE A 4 64.62 63.27 -6.62
N VAL A 5 63.61 64.10 -6.90
CA VAL A 5 62.36 64.01 -7.71
C VAL A 5 62.16 62.78 -8.63
N TYR A 6 60.89 62.34 -8.78
CA TYR A 6 60.13 61.91 -9.99
C TYR A 6 59.07 60.83 -9.59
N LEU A 7 57.75 61.04 -9.72
CA LEU A 7 56.87 60.93 -10.91
C LEU A 7 56.78 59.49 -11.47
N LEU A 8 55.58 58.88 -11.41
CA LEU A 8 54.92 57.96 -12.38
C LEU A 8 54.05 56.89 -11.71
N MET A 9 52.79 56.86 -12.18
CA MET A 9 51.83 55.75 -12.32
C MET A 9 52.16 54.38 -11.72
N VAL A 10 51.14 53.72 -11.13
CA VAL A 10 50.51 52.48 -11.64
C VAL A 10 49.76 51.76 -10.49
N PHE A 11 48.47 51.49 -10.74
CA PHE A 11 47.56 50.50 -10.14
C PHE A 11 46.93 50.72 -8.74
N THR A 12 45.75 51.34 -8.79
CA THR A 12 44.44 50.80 -8.36
C THR A 12 44.38 49.88 -7.13
N LEU A 13 43.64 50.34 -6.12
CA LEU A 13 42.46 49.61 -5.62
C LEU A 13 41.49 50.60 -4.99
N VAL A 14 40.44 50.87 -5.76
CA VAL A 14 39.24 51.61 -5.36
C VAL A 14 38.46 50.67 -4.44
N PHE A 15 38.37 50.99 -3.15
CA PHE A 15 37.32 50.44 -2.30
C PHE A 15 36.13 51.40 -2.35
N THR A 16 35.33 51.29 -3.42
CA THR A 16 33.95 51.79 -3.44
C THR A 16 33.06 50.57 -3.33
N THR A 17 32.32 50.49 -2.22
CA THR A 17 30.95 49.95 -2.13
C THR A 17 30.65 48.81 -3.12
N ALA A 18 31.03 47.59 -2.77
CA ALA A 18 30.39 46.43 -3.35
C ALA A 18 29.06 46.25 -2.62
N CYS A 19 27.95 46.71 -3.23
CA CYS A 19 26.74 45.88 -3.21
C CYS A 19 27.18 44.50 -3.68
N ASP A 20 26.85 43.48 -2.90
CA ASP A 20 27.14 42.10 -3.26
C ASP A 20 26.27 41.76 -4.48
N PRO A 21 26.82 41.67 -5.72
CA PRO A 21 26.01 41.45 -6.90
C PRO A 21 25.40 40.05 -6.93
N MET A 22 25.74 39.21 -5.94
CA MET A 22 25.11 37.91 -5.74
C MET A 22 23.82 38.01 -4.91
N GLU A 23 23.71 38.98 -3.99
CA GLU A 23 22.52 39.14 -3.12
C GLU A 23 21.30 39.57 -3.95
N ASP A 24 21.46 40.53 -4.88
CA ASP A 24 20.39 40.91 -5.83
C ASP A 24 20.07 39.78 -6.85
N ILE A 25 21.01 38.88 -7.17
CA ILE A 25 20.76 37.72 -8.05
C ILE A 25 20.02 36.61 -7.31
N TYR A 26 20.32 36.40 -6.03
CA TYR A 26 19.59 35.48 -5.16
C TYR A 26 18.20 36.02 -4.83
N ASP A 27 18.06 37.33 -4.60
CA ASP A 27 16.77 37.99 -4.39
C ASP A 27 15.93 38.06 -5.69
N ASP A 28 16.54 38.16 -6.88
CA ASP A 28 15.84 38.06 -8.18
C ASP A 28 15.43 36.60 -8.52
N LEU A 29 16.18 35.60 -8.04
CA LEU A 29 15.80 34.17 -8.12
C LEU A 29 14.68 33.82 -7.11
N ASP A 30 14.73 34.37 -5.90
CA ASP A 30 13.71 34.18 -4.86
C ASP A 30 12.43 35.02 -5.10
N SER A 31 12.52 36.12 -5.86
CA SER A 31 11.37 36.99 -6.17
C SER A 31 10.57 36.59 -7.42
N SER A 32 10.92 35.48 -8.08
CA SER A 32 10.14 34.90 -9.18
C SER A 32 9.67 33.46 -8.92
N PRO A 33 8.83 33.18 -7.91
CA PRO A 33 8.55 31.81 -7.48
C PRO A 33 7.59 31.02 -8.38
N THR A 34 7.27 31.43 -9.61
CA THR A 34 6.14 30.80 -10.34
C THR A 34 6.20 30.77 -11.87
N LYS A 35 7.37 30.87 -12.54
CA LYS A 35 7.38 30.73 -14.02
C LYS A 35 8.40 29.83 -14.71
N GLU A 36 9.52 29.41 -14.13
CA GLU A 36 10.48 28.54 -14.86
C GLU A 36 11.18 27.54 -13.94
N ASN A 37 10.47 26.53 -13.42
CA ASN A 37 11.11 25.33 -12.87
C ASN A 37 11.26 24.30 -14.01
N ASP A 38 12.10 24.64 -15.00
CA ASP A 38 12.35 23.86 -16.23
C ASP A 38 13.19 22.59 -15.99
N ILE A 39 13.48 22.25 -14.73
CA ILE A 39 14.20 21.03 -14.38
C ILE A 39 13.16 19.94 -14.08
N ILE A 40 13.22 18.87 -14.88
CA ILE A 40 12.40 17.68 -14.70
C ILE A 40 13.19 16.63 -13.91
N GLY A 41 12.67 16.28 -12.74
CA GLY A 41 13.17 15.20 -11.90
C GLY A 41 12.30 13.94 -11.99
N ASN A 42 12.94 12.77 -11.83
CA ASN A 42 12.24 11.52 -11.58
C ASN A 42 12.91 10.82 -10.39
N LEU A 43 12.16 10.65 -9.30
CA LEU A 43 12.64 10.07 -8.06
C LEU A 43 11.90 8.77 -7.75
N GLU A 44 12.64 7.74 -7.37
CA GLU A 44 12.09 6.63 -6.59
C GLU A 44 12.79 6.65 -5.24
N TYR A 45 12.03 6.81 -4.16
CA TYR A 45 12.58 6.97 -2.82
C TYR A 45 11.82 6.12 -1.80
N THR A 46 12.56 5.48 -0.91
CA THR A 46 12.01 4.71 0.21
C THR A 46 12.48 5.34 1.50
N PHE A 47 11.54 5.85 2.29
CA PHE A 47 11.84 6.41 3.59
C PHE A 47 12.38 5.33 4.53
N THR A 48 13.44 5.68 5.24
CA THR A 48 14.07 4.94 6.31
C THR A 48 13.61 5.48 7.66
N ASP A 49 13.92 4.78 8.75
CA ASP A 49 13.52 5.22 10.09
C ASP A 49 14.07 6.61 10.45
N GLU A 50 15.24 6.97 9.93
CA GLU A 50 15.89 8.28 10.14
C GLU A 50 15.06 9.42 9.54
N ASP A 51 14.44 9.24 8.37
CA ASP A 51 13.72 10.32 7.70
C ASP A 51 12.47 10.79 8.46
N TYR A 52 11.94 9.95 9.35
CA TYR A 52 10.78 10.27 10.18
C TYR A 52 11.14 10.95 11.50
N THR A 53 12.41 10.93 11.94
CA THR A 53 12.76 11.20 13.34
C THR A 53 12.30 12.58 13.86
N THR A 54 12.13 12.70 15.18
CA THR A 54 11.91 13.98 15.88
C THR A 54 13.11 14.91 15.83
N ASP A 55 14.31 14.37 15.56
CA ASP A 55 15.55 15.14 15.56
C ASP A 55 15.96 15.53 14.13
N ILE A 56 15.56 16.73 13.74
CA ILE A 56 15.82 17.27 12.39
C ILE A 56 17.34 17.41 12.14
N GLU A 57 18.15 17.61 13.19
CA GLU A 57 19.61 17.71 13.04
C GLU A 57 20.25 16.36 12.66
N ASP A 58 19.60 15.25 13.03
CA ASP A 58 20.02 13.88 12.71
C ASP A 58 19.40 13.35 11.39
N GLY A 59 18.79 14.21 10.58
CA GLY A 59 18.28 13.86 9.24
C GLY A 59 16.77 13.61 9.15
N GLY A 60 16.01 13.83 10.22
CA GLY A 60 14.56 13.71 10.21
C GLY A 60 13.88 14.88 9.51
N TYR A 61 12.90 14.61 8.65
CA TYR A 61 12.10 15.66 8.03
C TYR A 61 10.78 15.88 8.77
N PHE A 62 10.09 14.80 9.15
CA PHE A 62 8.71 14.90 9.63
C PHE A 62 8.56 15.21 11.11
N GLY A 63 9.61 15.03 11.91
CA GLY A 63 9.55 15.32 13.33
C GLY A 63 8.70 14.32 14.13
N PHE A 64 8.52 13.09 13.65
CA PHE A 64 7.65 12.08 14.26
C PHE A 64 8.35 11.29 15.36
N SER A 65 7.59 10.94 16.40
CA SER A 65 8.06 10.06 17.49
C SER A 65 8.20 8.59 17.08
N TYR A 66 7.59 8.20 15.95
CA TYR A 66 7.63 6.84 15.43
C TYR A 66 7.90 6.87 13.92
N PRO A 67 8.64 5.89 13.37
CA PRO A 67 9.05 5.89 11.97
C PRO A 67 7.94 5.44 11.00
N ASN A 68 6.80 6.11 11.04
CA ASN A 68 5.63 5.84 10.20
C ASN A 68 4.66 7.02 10.15
N PHE A 69 3.88 7.10 9.08
CA PHE A 69 2.67 7.90 9.03
C PHE A 69 1.51 7.15 9.70
N SER A 70 0.59 7.91 10.29
CA SER A 70 -0.66 7.38 10.86
C SER A 70 -1.66 6.91 9.81
N SER A 71 -1.55 7.41 8.57
CA SER A 71 -2.42 7.05 7.44
C SER A 71 -1.81 7.48 6.11
N THR A 72 -2.31 6.88 5.02
CA THR A 72 -2.03 7.28 3.63
C THR A 72 -2.37 8.76 3.38
N GLU A 73 -3.43 9.28 3.99
CA GLU A 73 -3.82 10.68 3.82
C GLU A 73 -2.83 11.65 4.48
N GLN A 74 -2.32 11.30 5.67
CA GLN A 74 -1.24 12.08 6.29
C GLN A 74 0.02 12.09 5.41
N ALA A 75 0.36 10.96 4.79
CA ALA A 75 1.49 10.88 3.87
C ALA A 75 1.28 11.77 2.64
N LYS A 76 0.09 11.76 2.05
CA LYS A 76 -0.28 12.65 0.93
C LYS A 76 -0.24 14.14 1.29
N GLU A 77 -0.51 14.49 2.54
CA GLU A 77 -0.46 15.86 3.05
C GLU A 77 0.98 16.34 3.25
N LEU A 78 1.86 15.52 3.81
CA LEU A 78 3.19 15.95 4.28
C LEU A 78 4.34 15.69 3.28
N ILE A 79 4.25 14.64 2.45
CA ILE A 79 5.30 14.33 1.47
C ILE A 79 5.50 15.44 0.42
N PRO A 80 4.48 16.19 -0.04
CA PRO A 80 4.68 17.32 -0.93
C PRO A 80 5.63 18.39 -0.38
N ASP A 81 5.58 18.67 0.92
CA ASP A 81 6.48 19.62 1.57
C ASP A 81 7.91 19.08 1.61
N PHE A 82 8.08 17.79 1.94
CA PHE A 82 9.37 17.09 1.83
C PHE A 82 9.99 17.24 0.44
N LEU A 83 9.21 16.96 -0.61
CA LEU A 83 9.68 17.05 -1.99
C LEU A 83 10.02 18.50 -2.37
N THR A 84 9.28 19.49 -1.87
CA THR A 84 9.56 20.91 -2.12
C THR A 84 10.84 21.38 -1.41
N GLY A 85 11.07 20.91 -0.17
CA GLY A 85 12.25 21.26 0.61
C GLY A 85 13.54 20.62 0.09
N GLU A 86 13.49 19.33 -0.24
CA GLU A 86 14.66 18.57 -0.71
C GLU A 86 14.95 18.77 -2.21
N TYR A 87 13.92 19.03 -3.01
CA TYR A 87 14.02 19.21 -4.46
C TYR A 87 13.40 20.52 -4.94
N PRO A 88 13.86 21.69 -4.44
CA PRO A 88 13.21 22.99 -4.68
C PRO A 88 13.27 23.45 -6.15
N VAL A 89 14.22 22.93 -6.93
CA VAL A 89 14.42 23.30 -8.34
C VAL A 89 13.59 22.45 -9.31
N TRP A 90 12.95 21.38 -8.84
CA TRP A 90 12.15 20.49 -9.69
C TRP A 90 10.77 21.09 -9.97
N GLY A 91 10.29 20.91 -11.20
CA GLY A 91 8.99 21.45 -11.59
C GLY A 91 8.43 20.83 -12.85
N VAL A 92 8.05 21.69 -13.80
CA VAL A 92 7.41 21.31 -15.06
C VAL A 92 7.98 22.15 -16.20
N THR A 93 7.97 21.59 -17.41
CA THR A 93 8.18 22.34 -18.64
C THR A 93 6.83 22.57 -19.32
N TYR A 94 6.74 23.59 -20.17
CA TYR A 94 5.52 23.96 -20.86
C TYR A 94 5.67 23.85 -22.39
N GLU A 95 4.58 23.50 -23.07
CA GLU A 95 4.46 23.71 -24.51
C GLU A 95 4.20 25.19 -24.81
N GLU A 96 4.33 25.61 -26.08
CA GLU A 96 4.08 26.99 -26.52
C GLU A 96 2.67 27.49 -26.20
N ASP A 97 1.69 26.59 -26.06
CA ASP A 97 0.30 26.91 -25.71
C ASP A 97 0.06 27.05 -24.20
N GLY A 98 1.11 26.90 -23.38
CA GLY A 98 1.07 27.04 -21.92
C GLY A 98 0.59 25.79 -21.18
N LYS A 99 0.39 24.65 -21.86
CA LYS A 99 0.14 23.37 -21.19
C LYS A 99 1.42 22.75 -20.68
N ILE A 100 1.33 22.01 -19.59
CA ILE A 100 2.46 21.21 -19.09
C ILE A 100 2.86 20.18 -20.14
N LYS A 101 4.12 20.23 -20.56
CA LYS A 101 4.75 19.28 -21.48
C LYS A 101 5.30 18.08 -20.73
N GLU A 102 6.14 18.34 -19.74
CA GLU A 102 6.71 17.33 -18.84
C GLU A 102 6.61 17.83 -17.40
N ALA A 103 6.40 16.90 -16.48
CA ALA A 103 6.34 17.19 -15.05
C ALA A 103 7.31 16.30 -14.29
N SER A 104 7.92 16.86 -13.26
CA SER A 104 8.71 16.09 -12.30
C SER A 104 7.81 15.08 -11.59
N THR A 105 8.34 13.90 -11.33
CA THR A 105 7.63 12.80 -10.68
C THR A 105 8.45 12.22 -9.53
N ALA A 106 7.75 11.74 -8.49
CA ALA A 106 8.37 11.12 -7.34
C ALA A 106 7.52 9.94 -6.88
N LYS A 107 8.09 8.73 -6.88
CA LYS A 107 7.48 7.52 -6.36
C LYS A 107 8.04 7.26 -4.97
N MET A 108 7.20 7.50 -3.98
CA MET A 108 7.57 7.56 -2.57
C MET A 108 7.04 6.33 -1.86
N THR A 109 7.92 5.60 -1.20
CA THR A 109 7.59 4.41 -0.44
C THR A 109 7.81 4.68 1.05
N PHE A 110 6.78 4.47 1.87
CA PHE A 110 6.75 4.87 3.27
C PHE A 110 6.02 3.85 4.15
N ASN A 111 6.22 3.95 5.46
CA ASN A 111 5.57 3.11 6.46
C ASN A 111 4.27 3.74 6.94
N ILE A 112 3.21 2.93 7.02
CA ILE A 112 1.91 3.26 7.64
C ILE A 112 1.73 2.46 8.92
N TYR A 113 1.27 3.12 9.97
CA TYR A 113 0.86 2.50 11.23
C TYR A 113 -0.33 1.55 11.02
N ALA A 114 -0.12 0.25 11.24
CA ALA A 114 -1.11 -0.79 11.01
C ALA A 114 -1.02 -1.92 12.08
N PRO A 115 -1.09 -1.61 13.38
CA PRO A 115 -0.87 -2.59 14.44
C PRO A 115 -1.88 -3.74 14.40
N LYS A 116 -1.42 -4.95 14.72
CA LYS A 116 -2.30 -6.10 14.98
C LYS A 116 -2.47 -6.30 16.49
N LYS A 117 -3.69 -6.64 16.91
CA LYS A 117 -4.00 -6.87 18.34
C LYS A 117 -3.49 -8.25 18.75
N THR A 118 -2.71 -8.31 19.81
CA THR A 118 -2.33 -9.56 20.50
C THR A 118 -3.23 -9.79 21.72
N GLU A 119 -3.05 -10.86 22.47
CA GLU A 119 -3.76 -11.13 23.70
C GLU A 119 -3.45 -10.14 24.84
N LYS A 120 -4.39 -10.00 25.77
CA LYS A 120 -4.21 -9.34 27.09
C LYS A 120 -4.33 -10.31 28.25
N SER A 121 -4.96 -11.45 28.01
CA SER A 121 -5.19 -12.50 29.01
C SER A 121 -5.31 -13.85 28.31
N LEU A 122 -5.01 -14.92 29.05
CA LEU A 122 -4.96 -16.27 28.52
C LEU A 122 -5.89 -17.18 29.31
N VAL A 123 -6.64 -18.01 28.58
CA VAL A 123 -7.38 -19.16 29.10
C VAL A 123 -6.88 -20.41 28.37
N ILE A 124 -6.44 -21.42 29.12
CA ILE A 124 -6.05 -22.71 28.55
C ILE A 124 -7.19 -23.69 28.80
N TYR A 125 -7.75 -24.27 27.74
CA TYR A 125 -8.90 -25.17 27.86
C TYR A 125 -8.75 -26.41 26.98
N THR A 126 -9.13 -27.57 27.51
CA THR A 126 -9.25 -28.82 26.73
C THR A 126 -10.71 -29.23 26.67
N VAL A 127 -11.25 -29.31 25.46
CA VAL A 127 -12.65 -29.69 25.25
C VAL A 127 -12.87 -31.12 25.72
N THR A 128 -13.82 -31.27 26.64
CA THR A 128 -14.14 -32.55 27.27
C THR A 128 -15.24 -33.27 26.52
N THR A 129 -15.41 -34.57 26.77
CA THR A 129 -16.56 -35.33 26.27
C THR A 129 -17.90 -34.67 26.66
N ALA A 130 -18.02 -34.17 27.89
CA ALA A 130 -19.23 -33.48 28.32
C ALA A 130 -19.50 -32.17 27.55
N ASP A 131 -18.46 -31.49 27.08
CA ASP A 131 -18.62 -30.31 26.22
C ASP A 131 -19.13 -30.70 24.83
N TYR A 132 -18.64 -31.80 24.23
CA TYR A 132 -19.16 -32.30 22.96
C TYR A 132 -20.59 -32.84 23.09
N ASP A 133 -20.89 -33.54 24.18
CA ASP A 133 -22.21 -34.10 24.46
C ASP A 133 -23.26 -33.00 24.73
N ALA A 134 -22.85 -31.76 24.98
CA ALA A 134 -23.75 -30.62 25.14
C ALA A 134 -24.33 -30.11 23.82
N ASN A 135 -23.78 -30.53 22.67
CA ASN A 135 -24.28 -30.18 21.34
C ASN A 135 -24.59 -31.46 20.53
N PRO A 136 -25.85 -31.68 20.10
CA PRO A 136 -26.25 -32.86 19.32
C PRO A 136 -25.44 -33.08 18.03
N GLU A 137 -24.84 -32.03 17.46
CA GLU A 137 -24.00 -32.16 16.27
C GLU A 137 -22.65 -32.81 16.57
N THR A 138 -22.13 -32.64 17.80
CA THR A 138 -20.80 -33.12 18.20
C THR A 138 -20.84 -34.34 19.12
N GLU A 139 -21.97 -34.58 19.81
CA GLU A 139 -22.12 -35.65 20.83
C GLU A 139 -21.76 -37.04 20.27
N LYS A 140 -22.18 -37.32 19.03
CA LYS A 140 -22.12 -38.65 18.45
C LYS A 140 -20.69 -39.14 18.25
N TYR A 141 -19.79 -38.23 17.88
CA TYR A 141 -18.42 -38.56 17.50
C TYR A 141 -17.37 -37.97 18.46
N ASN A 142 -17.78 -37.09 19.38
CA ASN A 142 -16.88 -36.48 20.36
C ASN A 142 -15.72 -35.71 19.68
N ASN A 143 -16.04 -35.01 18.60
CA ASN A 143 -15.16 -34.12 17.86
C ASN A 143 -16.00 -33.03 17.17
N PHE A 144 -15.35 -31.92 16.84
CA PHE A 144 -15.85 -30.96 15.85
C PHE A 144 -15.53 -31.47 14.43
N ASP A 145 -16.29 -31.04 13.44
CA ASP A 145 -16.00 -31.24 12.02
C ASP A 145 -16.23 -29.98 11.17
N ASP A 146 -16.71 -28.90 11.79
CA ASP A 146 -16.86 -27.58 11.21
C ASP A 146 -16.34 -26.49 12.17
N MET A 147 -15.87 -25.36 11.62
CA MET A 147 -15.40 -24.23 12.43
C MET A 147 -16.53 -23.55 13.21
N SER A 148 -17.74 -23.50 12.66
CA SER A 148 -18.92 -22.91 13.32
C SER A 148 -19.22 -23.57 14.67
N GLN A 149 -19.08 -24.91 14.76
CA GLN A 149 -19.28 -25.64 16.01
C GLN A 149 -18.29 -25.23 17.11
N ILE A 150 -17.08 -24.84 16.74
CA ILE A 150 -16.07 -24.36 17.69
C ILE A 150 -16.45 -22.96 18.19
N TYR A 151 -16.89 -22.08 17.29
CA TYR A 151 -17.36 -20.75 17.67
C TYR A 151 -18.61 -20.82 18.55
N ASP A 152 -19.58 -21.65 18.21
CA ASP A 152 -20.77 -21.90 19.04
C ASP A 152 -20.38 -22.42 20.43
N PHE A 153 -19.40 -23.33 20.49
CA PHE A 153 -18.86 -23.82 21.77
C PHE A 153 -18.22 -22.69 22.58
N LEU A 154 -17.40 -21.84 21.95
CA LEU A 154 -16.73 -20.72 22.62
C LEU A 154 -17.74 -19.68 23.14
N ASP A 155 -18.76 -19.34 22.36
CA ASP A 155 -19.81 -18.40 22.76
C ASP A 155 -20.66 -18.93 23.91
N LEU A 156 -20.99 -20.23 23.88
CA LEU A 156 -21.68 -20.88 24.99
C LEU A 156 -20.82 -20.92 26.26
N LYS A 157 -19.52 -21.21 26.12
CA LYS A 157 -18.59 -21.36 27.26
C LYS A 157 -18.23 -20.01 27.87
N TYR A 158 -18.08 -18.98 27.03
CA TYR A 158 -17.63 -17.65 27.39
C TYR A 158 -18.64 -16.61 26.88
N PRO A 159 -19.84 -16.50 27.48
CA PRO A 159 -20.90 -15.62 26.99
C PRO A 159 -20.59 -14.12 27.12
N ASN A 160 -19.54 -13.75 27.87
CA ASN A 160 -19.04 -12.39 28.02
C ASN A 160 -17.51 -12.40 28.06
N PRO A 161 -16.82 -12.70 26.95
CA PRO A 161 -15.37 -12.77 26.94
C PRO A 161 -14.77 -11.38 27.12
N ALA A 162 -13.65 -11.28 27.83
CA ALA A 162 -12.92 -10.02 27.97
C ALA A 162 -12.27 -9.63 26.63
N ASP A 163 -12.18 -8.32 26.34
CA ASP A 163 -11.44 -7.83 25.17
C ASP A 163 -10.02 -8.39 25.14
N ARG A 164 -9.65 -9.00 24.00
CA ARG A 164 -8.35 -9.63 23.75
C ARG A 164 -8.04 -10.80 24.70
N VAL A 165 -9.06 -11.54 25.16
CA VAL A 165 -8.80 -12.86 25.77
C VAL A 165 -8.42 -13.87 24.68
N LEU A 166 -7.31 -14.57 24.89
CA LEU A 166 -6.91 -15.71 24.08
C LEU A 166 -7.33 -17.00 24.76
N VAL A 167 -8.13 -17.81 24.09
CA VAL A 167 -8.39 -19.19 24.49
C VAL A 167 -7.44 -20.11 23.73
N SER A 168 -6.44 -20.66 24.40
CA SER A 168 -5.63 -21.77 23.89
C SER A 168 -6.44 -23.05 24.05
N LEU A 169 -7.10 -23.45 22.96
CA LEU A 169 -8.10 -24.51 22.95
C LEU A 169 -7.51 -25.79 22.38
N THR A 170 -7.51 -26.86 23.18
CA THR A 170 -7.22 -28.23 22.72
C THR A 170 -8.53 -28.96 22.44
N TYR A 171 -8.71 -29.44 21.22
CA TYR A 171 -9.94 -30.08 20.76
C TYR A 171 -9.69 -31.18 19.74
N LYS A 172 -10.68 -32.04 19.52
CA LYS A 172 -10.68 -33.06 18.47
C LYS A 172 -11.42 -32.52 17.26
N PHE A 173 -10.82 -32.64 16.09
CA PHE A 173 -11.38 -32.21 14.82
C PHE A 173 -11.32 -33.32 13.77
N PHE A 174 -12.41 -33.55 13.05
CA PHE A 174 -12.47 -34.53 11.96
C PHE A 174 -12.30 -33.86 10.60
N SER A 175 -11.24 -34.24 9.89
CA SER A 175 -11.03 -33.86 8.48
C SER A 175 -10.36 -35.01 7.75
N GLY A 176 -11.18 -35.91 7.20
CA GLY A 176 -10.71 -37.22 6.67
C GLY A 176 -10.17 -38.18 7.73
N GLY A 177 -10.17 -37.77 9.01
CA GLY A 177 -9.71 -38.50 10.19
C GLY A 177 -9.72 -37.57 11.41
N VAL A 178 -9.88 -38.14 12.61
CA VAL A 178 -9.89 -37.35 13.85
C VAL A 178 -8.46 -37.01 14.26
N LYS A 179 -8.19 -35.72 14.49
CA LYS A 179 -6.93 -35.21 15.02
C LYS A 179 -7.19 -34.40 16.28
N THR A 180 -6.26 -34.44 17.22
CA THR A 180 -6.23 -33.47 18.33
C THR A 180 -5.45 -32.25 17.87
N LEU A 181 -6.07 -31.09 17.92
CA LEU A 181 -5.48 -29.80 17.56
C LEU A 181 -5.39 -28.93 18.80
N ASN A 182 -4.42 -28.02 18.82
CA ASN A 182 -4.34 -26.96 19.81
C ASN A 182 -4.12 -25.63 19.07
N ASN A 183 -5.14 -24.77 19.09
CA ASN A 183 -5.16 -23.49 18.40
C ASN A 183 -5.60 -22.39 19.35
N GLY A 184 -5.24 -21.15 19.03
CA GLY A 184 -5.69 -19.96 19.72
C GLY A 184 -7.02 -19.47 19.17
N PHE A 185 -7.85 -18.91 20.03
CA PHE A 185 -9.04 -18.16 19.66
C PHE A 185 -9.00 -16.83 20.40
N LEU A 186 -8.68 -15.75 19.70
CA LEU A 186 -8.57 -14.41 20.26
C LEU A 186 -9.91 -13.70 20.12
N TYR A 187 -10.49 -13.24 21.23
CA TYR A 187 -11.73 -12.46 21.19
C TYR A 187 -11.41 -10.98 20.95
N ILE A 188 -11.79 -10.45 19.79
CA ILE A 188 -11.60 -9.05 19.43
C ILE A 188 -12.78 -8.52 18.64
N ASN A 189 -13.14 -7.27 18.88
CA ASN A 189 -14.22 -6.56 18.18
C ASN A 189 -15.59 -7.27 18.23
N GLY A 190 -15.84 -8.11 19.23
CA GLY A 190 -17.11 -8.83 19.39
C GLY A 190 -17.14 -10.22 18.75
N GLU A 191 -16.03 -10.67 18.16
CA GLU A 191 -15.94 -11.96 17.47
C GLU A 191 -14.68 -12.74 17.87
N TRP A 192 -14.70 -14.06 17.67
CA TRP A 192 -13.55 -14.93 17.88
C TRP A 192 -12.73 -15.07 16.59
N GLU A 193 -11.48 -14.66 16.63
CA GLU A 193 -10.52 -14.88 15.56
C GLU A 193 -9.64 -16.10 15.88
N MET A 194 -9.65 -17.10 14.99
CA MET A 194 -8.79 -18.27 15.15
C MET A 194 -7.35 -17.91 14.80
N VAL A 195 -6.42 -18.33 15.65
CA VAL A 195 -4.98 -18.24 15.43
C VAL A 195 -4.40 -19.65 15.47
N ASN A 196 -3.83 -20.09 14.35
CA ASN A 196 -3.27 -21.43 14.25
C ASN A 196 -2.12 -21.62 15.24
N GLY A 197 -2.16 -22.70 16.02
CA GLY A 197 -1.03 -23.14 16.83
C GLY A 197 -0.07 -24.03 16.07
N PHE A 198 1.11 -24.26 16.66
CA PHE A 198 2.02 -25.30 16.20
C PHE A 198 1.68 -26.65 16.84
N THR A 199 1.77 -27.70 16.03
CA THR A 199 1.75 -29.08 16.50
C THR A 199 3.08 -29.47 17.16
N ASP A 200 3.06 -30.53 17.96
CA ASP A 200 4.26 -31.04 18.64
C ASP A 200 5.38 -31.41 17.65
N ASP A 201 5.03 -31.95 16.48
CA ASP A 201 5.99 -32.28 15.42
C ASP A 201 6.58 -31.03 14.74
N GLU A 202 5.81 -29.95 14.64
CA GLU A 202 6.31 -28.66 14.13
C GLU A 202 7.28 -28.02 15.13
N TYR A 203 6.99 -28.07 16.43
CA TYR A 203 7.96 -27.67 17.47
C TYR A 203 9.25 -28.49 17.38
N LYS A 204 9.14 -29.82 17.23
CA LYS A 204 10.29 -30.69 17.04
C LYS A 204 11.08 -30.36 15.77
N THR A 205 10.39 -29.96 14.70
CA THR A 205 11.01 -29.52 13.44
C THR A 205 11.80 -28.22 13.63
N MET A 206 11.31 -27.32 14.50
CA MET A 206 12.02 -26.12 14.96
C MET A 206 13.16 -26.42 15.96
N GLY A 207 13.38 -27.70 16.30
CA GLY A 207 14.46 -28.14 17.18
C GLY A 207 14.08 -28.20 18.65
N GLU A 208 12.80 -28.03 19.00
CA GLU A 208 12.35 -28.08 20.38
C GLU A 208 12.20 -29.52 20.89
N SER A 209 12.56 -29.73 22.17
CA SER A 209 12.36 -31.02 22.84
C SER A 209 10.97 -31.16 23.48
N TYR A 210 10.28 -30.04 23.68
CA TYR A 210 8.92 -29.96 24.20
C TYR A 210 8.11 -29.03 23.27
N PRO A 211 6.77 -29.09 23.28
CA PRO A 211 5.94 -28.21 22.44
C PRO A 211 5.85 -26.78 23.00
N ASN A 212 7.00 -26.14 23.20
CA ASN A 212 7.19 -24.75 23.66
C ASN A 212 8.61 -24.27 23.37
N PHE A 213 8.79 -22.95 23.34
CA PHE A 213 10.09 -22.27 23.33
C PHE A 213 10.51 -21.87 24.75
N SER A 214 11.79 -21.57 24.92
CA SER A 214 12.35 -21.13 26.21
C SER A 214 12.05 -19.67 26.52
N ASN A 215 11.88 -18.84 25.49
CA ASN A 215 11.57 -17.41 25.57
C ASN A 215 11.07 -16.89 24.20
N GLU A 216 10.69 -15.60 24.17
CA GLU A 216 10.20 -14.92 22.97
C GLU A 216 11.28 -14.76 21.90
N ASP A 217 12.50 -14.34 22.26
CA ASP A 217 13.62 -14.17 21.30
C ASP A 217 13.92 -15.46 20.50
N GLU A 218 13.86 -16.61 21.17
CA GLU A 218 14.02 -17.91 20.52
C GLU A 218 12.88 -18.18 19.52
N ALA A 219 11.64 -17.87 19.89
CA ALA A 219 10.49 -18.01 19.02
C ALA A 219 10.60 -17.09 17.80
N GLU A 220 11.00 -15.83 18.00
CA GLU A 220 11.24 -14.84 16.95
C GLU A 220 12.33 -15.27 15.97
N ALA A 221 13.37 -15.95 16.44
CA ALA A 221 14.44 -16.45 15.58
C ALA A 221 14.03 -17.69 14.77
N LYS A 222 13.22 -18.59 15.36
CA LYS A 222 12.92 -19.91 14.77
C LYS A 222 11.65 -19.93 13.92
N ILE A 223 10.60 -19.23 14.34
CA ILE A 223 9.30 -19.27 13.65
C ILE A 223 9.41 -18.77 12.21
N PRO A 224 10.05 -17.62 11.89
CA PRO A 224 10.12 -17.15 10.51
C PRO A 224 10.75 -18.16 9.55
N VAL A 225 11.80 -18.86 10.00
CA VAL A 225 12.46 -19.92 9.24
C VAL A 225 11.53 -21.09 9.01
N PHE A 226 10.76 -21.48 10.03
CA PHE A 226 9.77 -22.54 9.92
C PHE A 226 8.60 -22.19 9.00
N LEU A 227 8.12 -20.94 9.03
CA LEU A 227 7.02 -20.49 8.17
C LEU A 227 7.36 -20.59 6.67
N LEU A 228 8.63 -20.49 6.28
CA LEU A 228 9.07 -20.77 4.91
C LEU A 228 8.76 -22.21 4.50
N ASP A 229 9.06 -23.18 5.37
CA ASP A 229 8.76 -24.59 5.08
C ASP A 229 7.26 -24.87 5.14
N LYS A 230 6.56 -24.28 6.13
CA LYS A 230 5.10 -24.42 6.30
C LYS A 230 4.33 -23.95 5.07
N TYR A 231 4.72 -22.80 4.50
CA TYR A 231 4.03 -22.18 3.37
C TYR A 231 4.65 -22.48 2.00
N LYS A 232 5.66 -23.35 1.89
CA LYS A 232 6.34 -23.66 0.61
C LYS A 232 5.42 -24.15 -0.51
N TYR A 233 4.28 -24.75 -0.17
CA TYR A 233 3.27 -25.22 -1.13
C TYR A 233 1.99 -24.36 -1.15
N THR A 234 1.95 -23.28 -0.38
CA THR A 234 0.87 -22.28 -0.38
C THR A 234 1.52 -20.90 -0.51
N PRO A 235 1.90 -20.50 -1.74
CA PRO A 235 2.69 -19.30 -1.96
C PRO A 235 2.04 -18.06 -1.35
N LYS A 236 2.84 -17.30 -0.58
CA LYS A 236 2.48 -15.99 -0.05
C LYS A 236 3.05 -14.88 -0.92
N LYS A 237 2.42 -13.72 -0.88
CA LYS A 237 2.87 -12.51 -1.57
C LYS A 237 3.58 -11.60 -0.57
N ALA A 238 4.52 -10.79 -1.09
CA ALA A 238 5.13 -9.74 -0.26
C ALA A 238 4.03 -8.85 0.34
N GLY A 239 4.13 -8.58 1.64
CA GLY A 239 3.12 -7.86 2.42
C GLY A 239 2.06 -8.75 3.09
N ASP A 240 1.99 -10.06 2.78
CA ASP A 240 1.08 -10.98 3.49
C ASP A 240 1.49 -11.06 4.97
N ILE A 241 0.50 -10.93 5.87
CA ILE A 241 0.69 -11.03 7.32
C ILE A 241 0.00 -12.29 7.83
N GLU A 242 0.73 -13.10 8.58
CA GLU A 242 0.24 -14.33 9.19
C GLU A 242 0.40 -14.30 10.71
N SER A 243 -0.65 -14.68 11.42
CA SER A 243 -0.63 -14.85 12.87
C SER A 243 -0.34 -16.30 13.23
N THR A 244 0.40 -16.53 14.31
CA THR A 244 0.57 -17.86 14.91
C THR A 244 0.45 -17.78 16.43
N MET A 245 -0.15 -18.82 17.02
CA MET A 245 -0.11 -19.05 18.44
C MET A 245 1.12 -19.91 18.75
N TYR A 246 2.01 -19.39 19.57
CA TYR A 246 3.18 -20.11 20.06
C TYR A 246 3.10 -20.25 21.58
N LYS A 247 4.05 -20.99 22.15
CA LYS A 247 4.05 -21.41 23.54
C LYS A 247 5.40 -21.13 24.15
N ILE A 248 5.43 -20.56 25.36
CA ILE A 248 6.66 -20.34 26.13
C ILE A 248 6.58 -21.15 27.42
N TYR A 249 7.69 -21.80 27.78
CA TYR A 249 7.84 -22.39 29.12
C TYR A 249 8.16 -21.30 30.15
N VAL A 250 7.22 -21.02 31.03
CA VAL A 250 7.33 -19.95 32.05
C VAL A 250 7.83 -20.45 33.41
N GLY A 251 8.32 -21.71 33.47
CA GLY A 251 8.84 -22.32 34.69
C GLY A 251 7.81 -23.15 35.47
N GLY A 252 8.28 -23.95 36.42
CA GLY A 252 7.41 -24.75 37.30
C GLY A 252 6.57 -25.82 36.61
N GLY A 253 6.96 -26.26 35.41
CA GLY A 253 6.14 -27.17 34.59
C GLY A 253 5.00 -26.49 33.84
N VAL A 254 4.96 -25.15 33.82
CA VAL A 254 3.89 -24.35 33.20
C VAL A 254 4.33 -23.85 31.83
N THR A 255 3.39 -23.90 30.89
CA THR A 255 3.53 -23.37 29.54
C THR A 255 2.36 -22.44 29.27
N GLU A 256 2.66 -21.23 28.80
CA GLU A 256 1.67 -20.23 28.40
C GLU A 256 1.68 -20.07 26.88
N SER A 257 0.55 -19.63 26.32
CA SER A 257 0.38 -19.40 24.88
C SER A 257 0.28 -17.91 24.58
N TYR A 258 0.88 -17.51 23.46
CA TYR A 258 0.97 -16.11 23.01
C TYR A 258 0.74 -16.02 21.50
N ILE A 259 0.35 -14.85 21.00
CA ILE A 259 0.20 -14.59 19.56
C ILE A 259 1.33 -13.72 19.07
N MET A 260 1.92 -14.14 17.94
CA MET A 260 2.85 -13.31 17.18
C MET A 260 2.41 -13.24 15.72
N TYR A 261 2.62 -12.07 15.12
CA TYR A 261 2.36 -11.81 13.71
C TYR A 261 3.68 -11.76 12.95
N PHE A 262 3.68 -12.28 11.73
CA PHE A 262 4.82 -12.30 10.83
C PHE A 262 4.42 -11.73 9.48
N ILE A 263 5.32 -11.01 8.84
CA ILE A 263 5.13 -10.45 7.50
C ILE A 263 6.11 -11.10 6.52
N PHE A 264 5.63 -11.41 5.32
CA PHE A 264 6.46 -11.96 4.26
C PHE A 264 6.97 -10.85 3.34
N ASP A 265 8.27 -10.78 3.07
CA ASP A 265 8.86 -9.77 2.16
C ASP A 265 8.92 -10.21 0.69
N GLY A 266 8.47 -11.43 0.40
CA GLY A 266 8.61 -12.08 -0.91
C GLY A 266 9.67 -13.18 -0.96
N SER A 267 10.55 -13.24 0.05
CA SER A 267 11.63 -14.22 0.19
C SER A 267 11.71 -14.83 1.59
N THR A 268 11.57 -14.03 2.64
CA THR A 268 11.65 -14.44 4.04
C THR A 268 10.47 -13.90 4.85
N TRP A 269 10.25 -14.52 6.01
CA TRP A 269 9.36 -13.97 7.03
C TRP A 269 10.19 -13.18 8.03
N SER A 270 9.58 -12.17 8.64
CA SER A 270 10.08 -11.46 9.81
C SER A 270 8.93 -11.15 10.77
N LYS A 271 9.25 -10.85 12.03
CA LYS A 271 8.25 -10.37 12.99
C LYS A 271 7.58 -9.11 12.43
N TYR A 272 6.26 -9.05 12.55
CA TYR A 272 5.47 -7.91 12.13
C TYR A 272 5.48 -6.82 13.20
N GLU A 273 6.11 -5.69 12.91
CA GLU A 273 6.30 -4.56 13.84
C GLU A 273 5.12 -3.56 13.85
N GLY A 274 3.97 -3.95 13.31
CA GLY A 274 2.78 -3.09 13.33
C GLY A 274 2.82 -1.96 12.29
N VAL A 275 3.65 -2.07 11.26
CA VAL A 275 3.72 -1.14 10.14
C VAL A 275 3.60 -1.88 8.81
N ILE A 276 2.89 -1.30 7.84
CA ILE A 276 2.89 -1.77 6.45
C ILE A 276 3.57 -0.75 5.56
N GLN A 277 4.19 -1.21 4.49
CA GLN A 277 4.81 -0.33 3.51
C GLN A 277 3.83 -0.03 2.37
N GLU A 278 3.65 1.25 2.06
CA GLU A 278 2.86 1.73 0.93
C GLU A 278 3.72 2.54 -0.04
N THR A 279 3.32 2.59 -1.30
CA THR A 279 3.97 3.40 -2.34
C THR A 279 2.96 4.30 -3.02
N ILE A 280 3.25 5.60 -3.10
CA ILE A 280 2.45 6.59 -3.83
C ILE A 280 3.32 7.33 -4.84
N GLN A 281 2.76 7.64 -5.99
CA GLN A 281 3.38 8.54 -6.95
C GLN A 281 2.89 9.98 -6.72
N PHE A 282 3.79 10.95 -6.87
CA PHE A 282 3.52 12.38 -6.86
C PHE A 282 3.99 12.97 -8.19
N GLY A 283 3.28 14.00 -8.65
CA GLY A 283 3.66 14.79 -9.81
C GLY A 283 3.63 16.28 -9.49
N HIS A 284 4.53 17.05 -10.10
CA HIS A 284 4.51 18.50 -9.96
C HIS A 284 3.46 19.11 -10.90
N ASN A 285 2.57 19.97 -10.40
CA ASN A 285 1.51 20.61 -11.20
C ASN A 285 1.89 21.99 -11.77
N GLY A 286 3.17 22.34 -11.68
CA GLY A 286 3.72 23.65 -12.04
C GLY A 286 3.73 24.67 -10.89
N LYS A 287 3.12 24.33 -9.75
CA LYS A 287 3.15 25.13 -8.52
C LYS A 287 3.61 24.33 -7.31
N THR A 288 3.09 23.12 -7.16
CA THR A 288 3.37 22.24 -6.02
C THR A 288 3.42 20.79 -6.48
N TRP A 289 4.03 19.95 -5.65
CA TRP A 289 3.82 18.51 -5.70
C TRP A 289 2.39 18.17 -5.31
N VAL A 290 1.77 17.25 -6.04
CA VAL A 290 0.46 16.71 -5.71
C VAL A 290 0.49 15.18 -5.84
N PRO A 291 -0.26 14.44 -5.00
CA PRO A 291 -0.44 13.02 -5.20
C PRO A 291 -0.95 12.74 -6.62
N ASP A 292 -0.22 11.89 -7.33
CA ASP A 292 -0.62 11.34 -8.62
C ASP A 292 -1.36 10.01 -8.38
N ASN A 293 -2.68 10.12 -8.22
CA ASN A 293 -3.57 8.97 -8.11
C ASN A 293 -3.99 8.39 -9.47
N THR A 294 -3.27 8.71 -10.57
CA THR A 294 -3.68 8.29 -11.91
C THR A 294 -3.53 6.78 -12.12
N ILE A 295 -4.66 6.11 -12.30
CA ILE A 295 -4.69 4.68 -12.62
C ILE A 295 -4.51 4.51 -14.15
N LYS A 296 -3.46 3.80 -14.57
CA LYS A 296 -3.24 3.45 -15.97
C LYS A 296 -4.03 2.18 -16.30
N HIS A 297 -4.97 2.26 -17.23
CA HIS A 297 -5.78 1.13 -17.67
C HIS A 297 -5.70 0.97 -19.19
N THR A 298 -5.16 -0.17 -19.65
CA THR A 298 -5.23 -0.56 -21.06
C THR A 298 -6.49 -1.39 -21.25
N LEU A 299 -7.40 -0.91 -22.13
CA LEU A 299 -8.66 -1.59 -22.39
C LEU A 299 -8.40 -3.01 -22.90
N THR A 300 -9.01 -3.96 -22.20
CA THR A 300 -9.01 -5.38 -22.56
C THR A 300 -10.14 -5.69 -23.55
N SER A 301 -10.14 -6.91 -24.09
CA SER A 301 -11.27 -7.40 -24.90
C SER A 301 -12.60 -7.35 -24.15
N ASP A 302 -12.59 -7.61 -22.83
CA ASP A 302 -13.79 -7.63 -22.01
C ASP A 302 -14.33 -6.21 -21.79
N ASP A 303 -13.44 -5.23 -21.61
CA ASP A 303 -13.83 -3.81 -21.53
C ASP A 303 -14.48 -3.35 -22.84
N VAL A 304 -13.92 -3.75 -23.98
CA VAL A 304 -14.46 -3.44 -25.31
C VAL A 304 -15.82 -4.12 -25.54
N ALA A 305 -15.95 -5.39 -25.15
CA ALA A 305 -17.21 -6.12 -25.24
C ALA A 305 -18.30 -5.48 -24.36
N PHE A 306 -17.93 -5.03 -23.14
CA PHE A 306 -18.82 -4.27 -22.27
C PHE A 306 -19.29 -2.98 -22.94
N ILE A 307 -18.38 -2.16 -23.47
CA ILE A 307 -18.71 -0.90 -24.16
C ILE A 307 -19.62 -1.16 -25.37
N SER A 308 -19.28 -2.14 -26.20
CA SER A 308 -20.06 -2.53 -27.37
C SER A 308 -21.51 -2.88 -26.99
N ASN A 309 -21.69 -3.75 -25.99
CA ASN A 309 -23.02 -4.14 -25.53
C ASN A 309 -23.79 -2.98 -24.90
N ALA A 310 -23.14 -2.17 -24.06
CA ALA A 310 -23.79 -1.08 -23.33
C ALA A 310 -24.27 0.05 -24.26
N LEU A 311 -23.59 0.26 -25.39
CA LEU A 311 -23.90 1.33 -26.34
C LEU A 311 -24.57 0.85 -27.63
N MET A 312 -24.89 -0.44 -27.74
CA MET A 312 -25.48 -1.03 -28.95
C MET A 312 -26.80 -0.35 -29.38
N ASP A 313 -27.67 -0.05 -28.41
CA ASP A 313 -28.97 0.57 -28.71
C ASP A 313 -28.82 2.04 -29.16
N LYS A 314 -27.82 2.75 -28.62
CA LYS A 314 -27.60 4.17 -28.89
C LYS A 314 -26.78 4.41 -30.16
N TYR A 315 -25.75 3.59 -30.37
CA TYR A 315 -24.79 3.71 -31.46
C TYR A 315 -24.59 2.36 -32.18
N PRO A 316 -25.63 1.78 -32.82
CA PRO A 316 -25.59 0.39 -33.30
C PRO A 316 -24.44 0.11 -34.27
N GLY A 317 -24.16 1.01 -35.21
CA GLY A 317 -23.01 0.86 -36.14
C GLY A 317 -21.65 0.93 -35.43
N PRO A 318 -21.32 2.04 -34.76
CA PRO A 318 -20.07 2.17 -34.00
C PRO A 318 -19.86 1.08 -32.94
N ALA A 319 -20.90 0.72 -32.20
CA ALA A 319 -20.85 -0.27 -31.11
C ALA A 319 -20.66 -1.71 -31.63
N ASP A 320 -21.40 -2.11 -32.67
CA ASP A 320 -21.19 -3.41 -33.33
C ASP A 320 -19.78 -3.50 -33.94
N ASN A 321 -19.32 -2.41 -34.59
CA ASN A 321 -18.01 -2.35 -35.20
C ASN A 321 -16.86 -2.52 -34.19
N VAL A 322 -16.89 -1.78 -33.07
CA VAL A 322 -15.84 -1.90 -32.05
C VAL A 322 -15.88 -3.27 -31.38
N GLY A 323 -17.07 -3.85 -31.17
CA GLY A 323 -17.21 -5.21 -30.62
C GLY A 323 -16.64 -6.28 -31.54
N TYR A 324 -16.82 -6.14 -32.85
CA TYR A 324 -16.32 -7.09 -33.85
C TYR A 324 -14.81 -6.97 -34.08
N PHE A 325 -14.29 -5.75 -34.23
CA PHE A 325 -12.89 -5.51 -34.59
C PHE A 325 -11.96 -5.30 -33.40
N GLY A 326 -12.51 -5.06 -32.20
CA GLY A 326 -11.72 -4.72 -31.01
C GLY A 326 -11.03 -3.35 -31.09
N SER A 327 -11.42 -2.49 -32.04
CA SER A 327 -10.80 -1.18 -32.25
C SER A 327 -11.84 -0.11 -32.57
N PHE A 328 -11.67 1.07 -31.99
CA PHE A 328 -12.57 2.21 -32.20
C PHE A 328 -12.24 2.88 -33.55
N ASP A 329 -13.19 2.95 -34.48
CA ASP A 329 -12.95 3.61 -35.78
C ASP A 329 -12.87 5.14 -35.58
N ARG A 330 -11.70 5.71 -35.86
CA ARG A 330 -11.39 7.14 -35.69
C ARG A 330 -11.33 7.89 -37.02
N ARG A 331 -11.77 7.28 -38.12
CA ARG A 331 -11.88 7.96 -39.42
C ARG A 331 -13.18 8.75 -39.46
N SER A 332 -13.09 10.08 -39.51
CA SER A 332 -14.26 10.96 -39.54
C SER A 332 -15.19 10.76 -40.75
N SER A 333 -14.72 10.08 -41.80
CA SER A 333 -15.51 9.69 -42.98
C SER A 333 -16.26 8.36 -42.81
N SER A 334 -15.98 7.60 -41.75
CA SER A 334 -16.62 6.31 -41.48
C SER A 334 -18.04 6.51 -40.91
N SER A 335 -18.98 5.67 -41.32
CA SER A 335 -20.30 5.59 -40.67
C SER A 335 -20.23 5.06 -39.23
N ASN A 336 -19.08 4.46 -38.85
CA ASN A 336 -18.84 3.88 -37.53
C ASN A 336 -17.90 4.75 -36.68
N TYR A 337 -17.71 6.02 -37.07
CA TYR A 337 -16.78 6.93 -36.41
C TYR A 337 -17.13 7.15 -34.93
N TRP A 338 -16.14 6.96 -34.06
CA TRP A 338 -16.17 7.32 -32.65
C TRP A 338 -15.54 8.70 -32.45
N ASN A 339 -16.38 9.71 -32.21
CA ASN A 339 -15.91 11.02 -31.80
C ASN A 339 -15.55 11.06 -30.30
N ASP A 340 -14.96 12.16 -29.85
CA ASP A 340 -14.49 12.28 -28.46
C ASP A 340 -15.65 12.28 -27.44
N GLU A 341 -16.83 12.79 -27.78
CA GLU A 341 -18.00 12.75 -26.89
C GLU A 341 -18.51 11.33 -26.67
N MET A 342 -18.56 10.52 -27.74
CA MET A 342 -18.95 9.11 -27.68
C MET A 342 -17.93 8.28 -26.89
N LEU A 343 -16.64 8.56 -27.07
CA LEU A 343 -15.58 7.92 -26.30
C LEU A 343 -15.69 8.27 -24.81
N LEU A 344 -15.95 9.55 -24.47
CA LEU A 344 -16.14 9.95 -23.08
C LEU A 344 -17.35 9.25 -22.45
N GLU A 345 -18.46 9.10 -23.20
CA GLU A 345 -19.63 8.35 -22.74
C GLU A 345 -19.29 6.86 -22.50
N ALA A 346 -18.55 6.23 -23.42
CA ALA A 346 -18.07 4.87 -23.25
C ALA A 346 -17.16 4.71 -22.01
N PHE A 347 -16.26 5.68 -21.78
CA PHE A 347 -15.36 5.66 -20.64
C PHE A 347 -16.10 5.88 -19.31
N ASN A 348 -17.11 6.75 -19.29
CA ASN A 348 -17.97 6.90 -18.11
C ASN A 348 -18.63 5.57 -17.73
N LEU A 349 -19.27 4.90 -18.69
CA LEU A 349 -19.91 3.60 -18.46
C LEU A 349 -18.91 2.54 -17.99
N LEU A 350 -17.74 2.47 -18.65
CA LEU A 350 -16.71 1.50 -18.31
C LEU A 350 -16.20 1.72 -16.89
N LEU A 351 -15.82 2.96 -16.55
CA LEU A 351 -15.22 3.28 -15.27
C LEU A 351 -16.21 3.22 -14.11
N ASP A 352 -17.47 3.60 -14.30
CA ASP A 352 -18.49 3.43 -13.26
C ASP A 352 -18.84 1.95 -13.02
N ASN A 353 -18.71 1.09 -14.03
CA ASN A 353 -18.85 -0.36 -13.83
C ASN A 353 -17.61 -0.96 -13.15
N LYS A 354 -16.40 -0.53 -13.49
CA LYS A 354 -15.15 -1.07 -12.93
C LYS A 354 -14.82 -0.54 -11.53
N ASN A 355 -15.14 0.72 -11.28
CA ASN A 355 -14.84 1.41 -10.02
C ASN A 355 -16.05 2.27 -9.59
N PRO A 356 -17.16 1.64 -9.20
CA PRO A 356 -18.38 2.35 -8.80
C PRO A 356 -18.18 3.25 -7.57
N SER A 357 -17.19 2.94 -6.74
CA SER A 357 -16.81 3.71 -5.55
C SER A 357 -15.66 4.69 -5.81
N ALA A 358 -15.33 5.00 -7.07
CA ALA A 358 -14.29 5.98 -7.38
C ALA A 358 -14.59 7.33 -6.72
N GLU A 359 -13.61 7.83 -5.96
CA GLU A 359 -13.71 9.12 -5.26
C GLU A 359 -13.58 10.30 -6.23
N GLU A 360 -14.08 11.46 -5.80
CA GLU A 360 -13.90 12.72 -6.50
C GLU A 360 -12.40 13.02 -6.69
N GLY A 361 -12.00 13.43 -7.89
CA GLY A 361 -10.60 13.66 -8.23
C GLY A 361 -9.81 12.40 -8.60
N GLN A 362 -10.43 11.20 -8.62
CA GLN A 362 -9.80 10.00 -9.19
C GLN A 362 -9.45 10.24 -10.66
N LYS A 363 -8.22 9.89 -11.07
CA LYS A 363 -7.72 10.05 -12.44
C LYS A 363 -7.51 8.70 -13.12
N TYR A 364 -7.76 8.61 -14.42
CA TYR A 364 -7.39 7.46 -15.24
C TYR A 364 -6.69 7.89 -16.53
N THR A 365 -5.66 7.14 -16.90
CA THR A 365 -5.10 7.14 -18.25
C THR A 365 -5.59 5.89 -18.97
N LEU A 366 -6.50 6.05 -19.91
CA LEU A 366 -7.09 4.96 -20.69
C LEU A 366 -6.34 4.80 -22.00
N THR A 367 -5.75 3.62 -22.21
CA THR A 367 -5.13 3.26 -23.49
C THR A 367 -6.03 2.25 -24.21
N TYR A 368 -6.38 2.54 -25.46
CA TYR A 368 -7.31 1.72 -26.24
C TYR A 368 -6.89 1.66 -27.70
N ILE A 369 -7.32 0.61 -28.40
CA ILE A 369 -6.96 0.39 -29.79
C ILE A 369 -7.92 1.19 -30.68
N ILE A 370 -7.37 1.93 -31.64
CA ILE A 370 -8.11 2.66 -32.65
C ILE A 370 -7.80 2.19 -34.06
N TYR A 371 -8.69 2.51 -34.99
CA TYR A 371 -8.45 2.39 -36.42
C TYR A 371 -8.64 3.74 -37.11
N ASN A 372 -7.56 4.35 -37.60
CA ASN A 372 -7.59 5.64 -38.32
C ASN A 372 -7.14 5.51 -39.78
N GLY A 373 -7.18 4.28 -40.32
CA GLY A 373 -6.49 3.89 -41.56
C GLY A 373 -5.35 2.91 -41.28
N ALA A 374 -4.82 2.92 -40.06
CA ALA A 374 -3.99 1.88 -39.48
C ALA A 374 -4.48 1.59 -38.04
N THR A 375 -4.16 0.39 -37.53
CA THR A 375 -4.43 0.03 -36.14
C THR A 375 -3.30 0.51 -35.25
N THR A 376 -3.62 1.32 -34.23
CA THR A 376 -2.66 1.86 -33.26
C THR A 376 -3.35 2.08 -31.92
N ASN A 377 -2.56 2.35 -30.88
CA ASN A 377 -3.11 2.79 -29.60
C ASN A 377 -3.38 4.30 -29.61
N GLU A 378 -4.48 4.70 -28.98
CA GLU A 378 -4.76 6.08 -28.57
C GLU A 378 -4.90 6.09 -27.04
N THR A 379 -4.52 7.21 -26.43
CA THR A 379 -4.62 7.40 -24.98
C THR A 379 -5.47 8.63 -24.68
N LYS A 380 -6.37 8.51 -23.70
CA LYS A 380 -7.14 9.63 -23.16
C LYS A 380 -7.05 9.64 -21.64
N ASN A 381 -6.95 10.83 -21.07
CA ASN A 381 -6.93 11.02 -19.62
C ASN A 381 -8.27 11.58 -19.17
N VAL A 382 -8.82 11.01 -18.09
CA VAL A 382 -10.08 11.44 -17.49
C VAL A 382 -9.95 11.62 -15.99
N ILE A 383 -10.76 12.50 -15.42
CA ILE A 383 -10.87 12.76 -13.98
C ILE A 383 -12.33 12.73 -13.55
N LYS A 384 -12.62 12.17 -12.38
CA LYS A 384 -13.96 12.18 -11.79
C LYS A 384 -14.21 13.55 -11.16
N THR A 385 -15.15 14.31 -11.72
CA THR A 385 -15.53 15.64 -11.27
C THR A 385 -17.05 15.73 -11.12
N SER A 386 -17.52 16.14 -9.95
CA SER A 386 -18.94 16.20 -9.59
C SER A 386 -19.67 14.88 -9.88
N GLY A 387 -19.02 13.75 -9.61
CA GLY A 387 -19.58 12.42 -9.81
C GLY A 387 -19.57 11.87 -11.24
N VAL A 388 -19.05 12.59 -12.24
CA VAL A 388 -18.93 12.13 -13.63
C VAL A 388 -17.48 12.20 -14.12
N TRP A 389 -17.11 11.35 -15.09
CA TRP A 389 -15.78 11.41 -15.71
C TRP A 389 -15.74 12.45 -16.81
N VAL A 390 -14.77 13.36 -16.74
CA VAL A 390 -14.51 14.39 -17.76
C VAL A 390 -13.09 14.25 -18.29
N TYR A 391 -12.83 14.66 -19.54
CA TYR A 391 -11.47 14.74 -20.05
C TYR A 391 -10.65 15.76 -19.26
N GLN A 392 -9.38 15.44 -19.04
CA GLN A 392 -8.40 16.31 -18.40
C GLN A 392 -7.87 17.39 -19.34
#